data_AF-W2L7J5-F1
#
_entry.id   AF-W2L7J5-F1
#
_cell.length_a   1.000
_cell.length_b   1.000
_cell.length_c   1.000
_cell.angle_alpha   90.00
_cell.angle_beta   90.00
_cell.angle_gamma   90.00
#
_symmetry.space_group_name_H-M   'P 1'
#
loop_
_entity.id
_entity.type
_entity.pdbx_description
1 polymer ?
#
loop_
_entity_poly.entity_id
_entity_poly.type
_entity_poly.pdbx_seq_one_letter_code
_entity_poly.pdbx_strand_id
1 'polypeptide(L)'
;MRYFADIELGKFMGRMEKEGILNDTIVVIVGDHGQAPEAEVTNTHEESVTRVAGAIIAEGRLGNAAGLIIEDAVEQYDILNTLADITGLPEGGFVQNGIGRSLKRKVPFGERVVFSNDPSRKMSIVRGHRRLRYDQVTASMMLHDTENDHAMTRDLFPGLSAEERAEWEYW
;
A
#
# COMPACT_ATOMS: atom_id res chain seq x y z
N MET A 1 7.30 -21.89 2.34
CA MET A 1 6.37 -21.27 1.37
C MET A 1 7.00 -20.09 0.64
N ARG A 2 7.47 -19.04 1.33
CA ARG A 2 8.07 -17.83 0.72
C ARG A 2 9.20 -18.13 -0.27
N TYR A 3 10.19 -18.94 0.14
CA TYR A 3 11.29 -19.37 -0.75
C TYR A 3 10.82 -20.11 -2.01
N PHE A 4 9.82 -20.98 -1.88
CA PHE A 4 9.29 -21.71 -3.04
C PHE A 4 8.56 -20.76 -4.00
N ALA A 5 7.74 -19.85 -3.47
CA ALA A 5 7.06 -18.85 -4.28
C ALA A 5 8.06 -17.94 -5.03
N ASP A 6 9.14 -17.52 -4.36
CA ASP A 6 10.21 -16.73 -4.97
C ASP A 6 10.93 -17.48 -6.11
N ILE A 7 11.29 -18.76 -5.90
CA ILE A 7 11.87 -19.60 -6.95
C ILE A 7 10.93 -19.74 -8.15
N GLU A 8 9.65 -20.04 -7.92
CA GLU A 8 8.69 -20.26 -9.00
C GLU A 8 8.37 -18.96 -9.74
N LEU A 9 8.34 -17.82 -9.04
CA LEU A 9 8.26 -16.50 -9.64
C LEU A 9 9.46 -16.24 -10.54
N GLY A 10 10.69 -16.47 -10.06
CA GLY A 10 11.90 -16.31 -10.87
C GLY A 10 11.91 -17.20 -12.12
N LYS A 11 11.50 -18.47 -12.00
CA LYS A 11 11.34 -19.36 -13.15
C LYS A 11 10.27 -18.88 -14.12
N PHE A 12 9.15 -18.35 -13.61
CA PHE A 12 8.08 -17.81 -14.44
C PHE A 12 8.54 -16.59 -15.24
N MET A 13 9.15 -15.62 -14.56
CA MET A 13 9.72 -14.41 -15.18
C MET A 13 10.79 -14.76 -16.23
N GLY A 14 11.71 -15.68 -15.90
CA GLY A 14 12.75 -16.13 -16.84
C GLY A 14 12.20 -16.84 -18.08
N ARG A 15 11.05 -17.54 -17.98
CA ARG A 15 10.36 -18.07 -19.16
C ARG A 15 9.75 -16.96 -20.02
N MET A 16 9.12 -15.97 -19.40
CA MET A 16 8.56 -14.82 -20.13
C MET A 16 9.63 -14.02 -20.88
N GLU A 17 10.80 -13.82 -20.25
CA GLU A 17 11.95 -13.18 -20.87
C GLU A 17 12.47 -14.00 -22.06
N LYS A 18 12.67 -15.31 -21.88
CA LYS A 18 13.16 -16.21 -22.94
C LYS A 18 12.24 -16.25 -24.16
N GLU A 19 10.92 -16.20 -23.95
CA GLU A 19 9.93 -16.14 -25.04
C GLU A 19 9.75 -14.73 -25.61
N GLY A 20 10.46 -13.72 -25.07
CA GLY A 20 10.44 -12.34 -25.56
C GLY A 20 9.16 -11.56 -25.26
N ILE A 21 8.26 -12.09 -24.40
CA ILE A 21 6.96 -11.46 -24.11
C ILE A 21 7.01 -10.47 -22.96
N LEU A 22 8.07 -10.47 -22.15
CA LEU A 22 8.19 -9.60 -20.99
C LEU A 22 8.19 -8.11 -21.37
N ASN A 23 8.85 -7.76 -22.47
CA ASN A 23 8.89 -6.40 -23.03
C ASN A 23 7.51 -5.81 -23.39
N ASP A 24 6.52 -6.68 -23.63
CA ASP A 24 5.15 -6.27 -23.98
C ASP A 24 4.14 -6.64 -22.89
N THR A 25 4.60 -7.05 -21.70
CA THR A 25 3.74 -7.44 -20.57
C THR A 25 3.90 -6.47 -19.40
N ILE A 26 2.80 -6.17 -18.70
CA ILE A 26 2.85 -5.55 -17.38
C ILE A 26 2.68 -6.66 -16.34
N VAL A 27 3.65 -6.80 -15.45
CA VAL A 27 3.59 -7.76 -14.34
C VAL A 27 3.34 -6.98 -13.05
N VAL A 28 2.28 -7.36 -12.33
CA VAL A 28 1.95 -6.83 -11.00
C VAL A 28 2.17 -7.94 -9.99
N ILE A 29 3.10 -7.74 -9.07
CA ILE A 29 3.38 -8.64 -7.95
C ILE A 29 2.82 -7.97 -6.70
N VAL A 30 1.88 -8.62 -6.02
CA VAL A 30 1.24 -8.07 -4.82
C VAL A 30 0.79 -9.21 -3.90
N GLY A 31 0.89 -9.04 -2.60
CA GLY A 31 0.19 -9.88 -1.62
C GLY A 31 -1.25 -9.39 -1.46
N ASP A 32 -2.22 -10.29 -1.35
CA ASP A 32 -3.61 -9.90 -1.04
C ASP A 32 -3.75 -9.42 0.40
N HIS A 33 -3.04 -10.07 1.32
CA HIS A 33 -2.88 -9.66 2.71
C HIS A 33 -1.51 -10.08 3.26
N GLY A 34 -1.13 -9.48 4.39
CA GLY A 34 0.09 -9.81 5.11
C GLY A 34 -0.09 -11.03 6.03
N GLN A 35 1.00 -11.41 6.70
CA GLN A 35 1.00 -12.42 7.75
C GLN A 35 1.86 -11.92 8.90
N ALA A 36 1.41 -12.14 10.13
CA ALA A 36 2.15 -11.85 11.36
C ALA A 36 2.67 -13.15 12.01
N PRO A 37 3.61 -13.90 11.39
CA PRO A 37 4.13 -15.14 11.97
C PRO A 37 4.83 -14.93 13.33
N GLU A 38 5.21 -13.69 13.64
CA GLU A 38 5.78 -13.28 14.92
C GLU A 38 4.75 -13.12 16.04
N ALA A 39 3.45 -13.12 15.72
CA ALA A 39 2.36 -12.98 16.70
C ALA A 39 1.70 -14.33 17.01
N GLU A 40 1.49 -14.61 18.30
CA GLU A 40 0.76 -15.82 18.74
C GLU A 40 -0.75 -15.73 18.46
N VAL A 41 -1.30 -14.52 18.48
CA VAL A 41 -2.71 -14.24 18.22
C VAL A 41 -2.84 -13.58 16.86
N THR A 42 -3.68 -14.15 16.00
CA THR A 42 -3.95 -13.63 14.66
C THR A 42 -4.38 -12.15 14.72
N ASN A 43 -3.93 -11.38 13.72
CA ASN A 43 -4.26 -9.97 13.51
C ASN A 43 -3.84 -9.01 14.63
N THR A 44 -2.95 -9.42 15.54
CA THR A 44 -2.51 -8.55 16.65
C THR A 44 -1.52 -7.50 16.17
N HIS A 45 -0.65 -7.86 15.23
CA HIS A 45 0.23 -6.91 14.56
C HIS A 45 -0.44 -6.46 13.27
N GLU A 46 -1.28 -5.42 13.38
CA GLU A 46 -2.09 -4.93 12.25
C GLU A 46 -1.21 -4.56 11.06
N GLU A 47 -0.02 -4.00 11.30
CA GLU A 47 0.93 -3.66 10.24
C GLU A 47 1.41 -4.88 9.46
N SER A 48 1.78 -5.96 10.13
CA SER A 48 2.21 -7.21 9.48
C SER A 48 1.12 -7.90 8.68
N VAL A 49 -0.16 -7.69 9.01
CA VAL A 49 -1.29 -8.30 8.29
C VAL A 49 -1.84 -7.42 7.18
N THR A 50 -1.55 -6.11 7.17
CA THR A 50 -1.96 -5.20 6.09
C THR A 50 -0.84 -4.84 5.12
N ARG A 51 0.41 -4.74 5.59
CA ARG A 51 1.57 -4.41 4.74
C ARG A 51 2.00 -5.63 3.93
N VAL A 52 2.04 -5.47 2.62
CA VAL A 52 2.42 -6.52 1.66
C VAL A 52 3.51 -6.03 0.73
N ALA A 53 4.30 -6.96 0.19
CA ALA A 53 5.20 -6.63 -0.90
C ALA A 53 4.38 -6.24 -2.15
N GLY A 54 4.84 -5.22 -2.86
CA GLY A 54 4.22 -4.71 -4.08
C GLY A 54 5.26 -4.31 -5.10
N ALA A 55 5.12 -4.73 -6.36
CA ALA A 55 5.96 -4.30 -7.47
C ALA A 55 5.16 -4.27 -8.78
N ILE A 56 5.44 -3.26 -9.61
CA ILE A 56 4.95 -3.18 -10.99
C ILE A 56 6.17 -3.20 -11.91
N ILE A 57 6.24 -4.21 -12.77
CA ILE A 57 7.29 -4.37 -13.78
C ILE A 57 6.61 -4.17 -15.14
N ALA A 58 7.05 -3.14 -15.87
CA ALA A 58 6.53 -2.83 -17.20
C ALA A 58 7.67 -2.30 -18.07
N GLU A 59 8.48 -3.22 -18.61
CA GLU A 59 9.66 -2.89 -19.41
C GLU A 59 9.28 -1.96 -20.58
N GLY A 60 10.08 -0.91 -20.77
CA GLY A 60 9.82 0.12 -21.81
C GLY A 60 8.62 1.04 -21.57
N ARG A 61 7.76 0.79 -20.57
CA ARG A 61 6.50 1.54 -20.35
C ARG A 61 6.49 2.42 -19.10
N LEU A 62 7.44 2.23 -18.18
CA LEU A 62 7.55 3.05 -16.97
C LEU A 62 8.18 4.44 -17.20
N GLY A 63 8.95 4.61 -18.28
CA GLY A 63 9.69 5.86 -18.54
C GLY A 63 10.57 6.26 -17.35
N ASN A 64 10.45 7.51 -16.90
CA ASN A 64 11.21 8.02 -15.75
C ASN A 64 10.83 7.40 -14.39
N ALA A 65 9.78 6.56 -14.33
CA ALA A 65 9.40 5.84 -13.12
C ALA A 65 10.13 4.49 -12.97
N ALA A 66 10.96 4.08 -13.94
CA ALA A 66 11.77 2.88 -13.80
C ALA A 66 12.74 3.03 -12.60
N GLY A 67 12.73 2.04 -11.70
CA GLY A 67 13.52 2.07 -10.47
C GLY A 67 12.95 2.97 -9.36
N LEU A 68 11.73 3.51 -9.53
CA LEU A 68 11.06 4.28 -8.47
C LEU A 68 10.77 3.39 -7.26
N ILE A 69 11.24 3.82 -6.08
CA ILE A 69 10.86 3.26 -4.78
C ILE A 69 9.89 4.26 -4.14
N ILE A 70 8.76 3.75 -3.66
CA ILE A 70 7.74 4.56 -2.98
C ILE A 70 7.79 4.22 -1.50
N GLU A 71 8.23 5.19 -0.70
CA GLU A 71 8.30 5.09 0.77
C GLU A 71 7.00 5.58 1.45
N ASP A 72 6.15 6.32 0.73
CA ASP A 72 4.87 6.82 1.27
C ASP A 72 3.79 5.72 1.26
N ALA A 73 2.71 5.94 2.01
CA ALA A 73 1.59 5.01 2.12
C ALA A 73 0.88 4.78 0.78
N VAL A 74 0.75 3.53 0.36
CA VAL A 74 0.03 3.12 -0.87
C VAL A 74 -0.89 1.94 -0.56
N GLU A 75 -1.89 1.72 -1.41
CA GLU A 75 -2.83 0.61 -1.23
C GLU A 75 -3.20 -0.05 -2.57
N GLN A 76 -3.72 -1.28 -2.53
CA GLN A 76 -4.02 -2.06 -3.74
C GLN A 76 -4.98 -1.35 -4.70
N TYR A 77 -5.88 -0.51 -4.20
CA TYR A 77 -6.81 0.26 -5.05
C TYR A 77 -6.11 1.31 -5.94
N ASP A 78 -4.83 1.59 -5.71
CA ASP A 78 -4.02 2.50 -6.52
C ASP A 78 -3.51 1.86 -7.82
N ILE A 79 -3.48 0.52 -7.86
CA ILE A 79 -2.95 -0.24 -8.98
C ILE A 79 -3.73 0.08 -10.25
N LEU A 80 -5.06 0.12 -10.20
CA LEU A 80 -5.89 0.38 -11.38
C LEU A 80 -5.55 1.70 -12.08
N ASN A 81 -5.45 2.78 -11.31
CA ASN A 81 -5.08 4.09 -11.84
C ASN A 81 -3.64 4.15 -12.35
N THR A 82 -2.76 3.38 -11.71
CA THR A 82 -1.36 3.27 -12.14
C THR A 82 -1.26 2.53 -13.46
N LEU A 83 -1.99 1.43 -13.63
CA LEU A 83 -2.06 0.69 -14.89
C LEU A 83 -2.64 1.54 -16.00
N ALA A 84 -3.72 2.29 -15.73
CA ALA A 84 -4.28 3.25 -16.68
C ALA A 84 -3.26 4.31 -17.16
N ASP A 85 -2.43 4.85 -16.25
CA ASP A 85 -1.35 5.78 -16.59
C ASP A 85 -0.17 5.11 -17.33
N ILE A 86 -0.06 3.78 -17.30
CA ILE A 86 0.96 3.01 -18.04
C ILE A 86 0.45 2.64 -19.44
N THR A 87 -0.79 2.15 -19.54
CA THR A 87 -1.36 1.66 -20.80
C THR A 87 -1.97 2.78 -21.65
N GLY A 88 -2.25 3.93 -21.04
CA GLY A 88 -3.13 4.94 -21.62
C GLY A 88 -4.61 4.58 -21.43
N LEU A 89 -5.46 5.57 -21.70
CA LEU A 89 -6.91 5.43 -21.65
C LEU A 89 -7.50 5.39 -23.07
N PRO A 90 -8.61 4.67 -23.30
CA PRO A 90 -9.34 4.76 -24.54
C PRO A 90 -9.90 6.18 -24.76
N GLU A 91 -10.24 6.52 -26.01
CA GLU A 91 -10.95 7.76 -26.32
C GLU A 91 -12.26 7.83 -25.51
N GLY A 92 -12.50 8.96 -24.83
CA GLY A 92 -13.63 9.13 -23.90
C GLY A 92 -13.40 8.61 -22.47
N GLY A 93 -12.28 7.92 -22.20
CA GLY A 93 -11.94 7.40 -20.88
C GLY A 93 -12.82 6.22 -20.43
N PHE A 94 -12.83 5.94 -19.13
CA PHE A 94 -13.74 4.97 -18.51
C PHE A 94 -14.30 5.53 -17.20
N VAL A 95 -15.52 5.09 -16.84
CA VAL A 95 -16.14 5.46 -15.56
C VAL A 95 -15.46 4.71 -14.43
N GLN A 96 -14.96 5.45 -13.44
CA GLN A 96 -14.30 4.87 -12.28
C GLN A 96 -14.72 5.59 -11.00
N ASN A 97 -15.20 4.81 -10.03
CA ASN A 97 -15.58 5.29 -8.70
C ASN A 97 -14.60 4.85 -7.60
N GLY A 98 -13.45 4.29 -7.99
CA GLY A 98 -12.38 3.89 -7.07
C GLY A 98 -11.68 5.11 -6.47
N ILE A 99 -11.25 4.99 -5.22
CA ILE A 99 -10.58 6.06 -4.47
C ILE A 99 -9.08 6.16 -4.76
N GLY A 100 -8.53 5.19 -5.49
CA GLY A 100 -7.10 5.11 -5.73
C GLY A 100 -6.55 6.22 -6.59
N ARG A 101 -5.23 6.40 -6.52
CA ARG A 101 -4.49 7.40 -7.30
C ARG A 101 -3.25 6.74 -7.90
N SER A 102 -2.98 7.05 -9.16
CA SER A 102 -1.80 6.54 -9.85
C SER A 102 -0.52 6.82 -9.06
N LEU A 103 0.29 5.78 -8.90
CA LEU A 103 1.57 5.81 -8.21
C LEU A 103 2.67 6.52 -9.02
N LYS A 104 2.44 6.79 -10.31
CA LYS A 104 3.36 7.58 -11.15
C LYS A 104 3.29 9.08 -10.87
N ARG A 105 2.26 9.54 -10.17
CA ARG A 105 2.03 10.97 -9.90
C ARG A 105 2.70 11.33 -8.58
N LYS A 106 3.57 12.34 -8.61
CA LYS A 106 4.31 12.78 -7.42
C LYS A 106 3.37 13.42 -6.41
N VAL A 107 3.44 12.95 -5.17
CA VAL A 107 2.77 13.52 -3.99
C VAL A 107 3.84 13.71 -2.92
N PRO A 108 3.85 14.82 -2.17
CA PRO A 108 4.76 14.96 -1.03
C PRO A 108 4.52 13.86 0.00
N PHE A 109 5.60 13.33 0.57
CA PHE A 109 5.52 12.26 1.57
C PHE A 109 4.62 12.65 2.75
N GLY A 110 3.68 11.78 3.13
CA GLY A 110 2.76 12.01 4.25
C GLY A 110 1.53 12.87 3.92
N GLU A 111 1.41 13.38 2.70
CA GLU A 111 0.19 14.00 2.21
C GLU A 111 -0.77 12.98 1.58
N ARG A 112 -0.26 11.81 1.19
CA ARG A 112 -1.09 10.72 0.69
C ARG A 112 -1.87 10.09 1.84
N VAL A 113 -3.18 10.00 1.66
CA VAL A 113 -4.11 9.38 2.60
C VAL A 113 -4.52 8.03 2.06
N VAL A 114 -4.27 6.99 2.84
CA VAL A 114 -4.66 5.62 2.55
C VAL A 114 -5.60 5.09 3.62
N PHE A 115 -6.60 4.30 3.21
CA PHE A 115 -7.49 3.60 4.12
C PHE A 115 -7.10 2.13 4.15
N SER A 116 -6.61 1.66 5.30
CA SER A 116 -6.17 0.28 5.48
C SER A 116 -6.97 -0.35 6.62
N ASN A 117 -8.02 -1.08 6.28
CA ASN A 117 -8.97 -1.57 7.27
C ASN A 117 -8.75 -3.06 7.57
N ASP A 118 -8.75 -3.41 8.86
CA ASP A 118 -9.06 -4.77 9.28
C ASP A 118 -10.55 -4.78 9.65
N PRO A 119 -11.43 -5.38 8.81
CA PRO A 119 -12.87 -5.38 9.03
C PRO A 119 -13.27 -5.97 10.38
N SER A 120 -12.40 -6.79 10.99
CA SER A 120 -12.67 -7.46 12.26
C SER A 120 -12.31 -6.63 13.49
N ARG A 121 -11.56 -5.53 13.35
CA ARG A 121 -11.00 -4.82 14.51
C ARG A 121 -11.09 -3.30 14.41
N LYS A 122 -10.50 -2.68 13.39
CA LYS A 122 -10.27 -1.23 13.38
C LYS A 122 -10.27 -0.66 11.97
N MET A 123 -10.87 0.52 11.84
CA MET A 123 -10.67 1.38 10.67
C MET A 123 -9.36 2.13 10.86
N SER A 124 -8.56 2.26 9.81
CA SER A 124 -7.32 3.03 9.92
C SER A 124 -7.01 3.88 8.71
N ILE A 125 -6.44 5.04 9.00
CA ILE A 125 -5.92 5.99 8.01
C ILE A 125 -4.41 5.97 8.12
N VAL A 126 -3.73 5.86 6.98
CA VAL A 126 -2.26 5.84 6.90
C VAL A 126 -1.79 7.02 6.05
N ARG A 127 -0.80 7.76 6.56
CA ARG A 127 -0.12 8.86 5.88
C ARG A 127 1.38 8.77 6.16
N GLY A 128 2.21 8.55 5.14
CA GLY A 128 3.62 8.23 5.34
C GLY A 128 3.75 7.01 6.26
N HIS A 129 4.54 7.16 7.32
CA HIS A 129 4.73 6.13 8.34
C HIS A 129 3.73 6.22 9.50
N ARG A 130 2.75 7.13 9.44
CA ARG A 130 1.80 7.34 10.54
C ARG A 130 0.49 6.62 10.26
N ARG A 131 0.03 5.84 11.23
CA ARG A 131 -1.24 5.11 11.19
C ARG A 131 -2.15 5.58 12.31
N LEU A 132 -3.25 6.23 11.95
CA LEU A 132 -4.35 6.56 12.85
C LEU A 132 -5.32 5.39 12.90
N ARG A 133 -5.55 4.83 14.08
CA ARG A 133 -6.52 3.77 14.33
C ARG A 133 -7.76 4.35 14.99
N TYR A 134 -8.93 3.97 14.50
CA TYR A 134 -10.20 4.24 15.14
C TYR A 134 -10.78 2.95 15.72
N ASP A 135 -10.96 2.93 17.04
CA ASP A 135 -11.69 1.88 17.74
C ASP A 135 -13.15 2.30 17.91
N GLN A 136 -14.04 1.62 17.20
CA GLN A 136 -15.47 1.89 17.23
C GLN A 136 -16.11 1.56 18.59
N VAL A 137 -15.57 0.61 19.36
CA VAL A 137 -16.15 0.18 20.64
C VAL A 137 -15.93 1.24 21.70
N THR A 138 -14.73 1.80 21.75
CA THR A 138 -14.36 2.84 22.73
C THR A 138 -14.52 4.26 22.20
N ALA A 139 -14.85 4.41 20.91
CA ALA A 139 -14.85 5.68 20.18
C ALA A 139 -13.54 6.45 20.36
N SER A 140 -12.41 5.74 20.34
CA SER A 140 -11.07 6.32 20.56
C SER A 140 -10.23 6.31 19.28
N MET A 141 -9.42 7.37 19.14
CA MET A 141 -8.40 7.50 18.11
C MET A 141 -7.02 7.35 18.72
N MET A 142 -6.16 6.56 18.08
CA MET A 142 -4.77 6.35 18.49
C MET A 142 -3.86 6.48 17.28
N LEU A 143 -2.76 7.21 17.42
CA LEU A 143 -1.82 7.46 16.33
C LEU A 143 -0.48 6.78 16.61
N HIS A 144 0.05 6.06 15.64
CA HIS A 144 1.31 5.34 15.77
C HIS A 144 2.25 5.62 14.60
N ASP A 145 3.56 5.50 14.85
CA ASP A 145 4.60 5.47 13.82
C ASP A 145 4.92 4.00 13.54
N THR A 146 4.55 3.50 12.36
CA THR A 146 4.65 2.07 12.02
C THR A 146 6.08 1.62 11.69
N GLU A 147 7.01 2.55 11.43
CA GLU A 147 8.41 2.21 11.19
C GLU A 147 9.18 2.08 12.50
N ASN A 148 8.94 2.99 13.45
CA ASN A 148 9.66 3.01 14.72
C ASN A 148 8.94 2.25 15.86
N ASP A 149 7.64 2.02 15.72
CA ASP A 149 6.79 1.30 16.69
C ASP A 149 5.85 0.34 15.94
N HIS A 150 6.44 -0.67 15.31
CA HIS A 150 5.74 -1.70 14.54
C HIS A 150 4.59 -2.37 15.30
N ALA A 151 4.77 -2.60 16.61
CA ALA A 151 3.75 -3.20 17.47
C ALA A 151 2.67 -2.20 17.93
N MET A 152 2.79 -0.91 17.57
CA MET A 152 1.85 0.16 17.88
C MET A 152 1.50 0.25 19.37
N THR A 153 2.55 0.25 20.20
CA THR A 153 2.48 0.29 21.67
C THR A 153 2.49 1.70 22.23
N ARG A 154 2.95 2.69 21.45
CA ARG A 154 3.06 4.09 21.83
C ARG A 154 2.04 4.92 21.07
N ASP A 155 1.04 5.42 21.77
CA ASP A 155 0.08 6.37 21.21
C ASP A 155 0.66 7.80 21.20
N LEU A 156 0.73 8.38 20.00
CA LEU A 156 1.21 9.73 19.73
C LEU A 156 0.08 10.77 19.71
N PHE A 157 -1.18 10.34 19.60
CA PHE A 157 -2.32 11.22 19.43
C PHE A 157 -2.48 12.25 20.57
N PRO A 158 -2.32 11.88 21.86
CA PRO A 158 -2.37 12.84 22.98
C PRO A 158 -1.24 13.88 22.96
N GLY A 159 -0.15 13.62 22.24
CA GLY A 159 0.99 14.53 22.12
C GLY A 159 0.86 15.56 20.99
N LEU A 160 -0.12 15.39 20.10
CA LEU A 160 -0.34 16.30 18.97
C LEU A 160 -0.90 17.66 19.43
N SER A 161 -0.55 18.70 18.67
CA SER A 161 -1.21 20.01 18.75
C SER A 161 -2.68 19.92 18.32
N ALA A 162 -3.48 20.94 18.66
CA ALA A 162 -4.88 20.99 18.25
C ALA A 162 -5.06 21.02 16.73
N GLU A 163 -4.15 21.71 16.02
CA GLU A 163 -4.13 21.80 14.57
C GLU A 163 -3.84 20.44 13.92
N GLU A 164 -2.81 19.74 14.39
CA GLU A 164 -2.48 18.39 13.90
C GLU A 164 -3.62 17.40 14.17
N ARG A 165 -4.28 17.46 15.33
CA ARG A 165 -5.45 16.60 15.61
C ARG A 165 -6.59 16.87 14.66
N ALA A 166 -6.92 18.14 14.43
CA ALA A 166 -7.98 18.53 13.50
C ALA A 166 -7.69 18.04 12.06
N GLU A 167 -6.42 18.04 11.62
CA GLU A 167 -6.05 17.47 10.32
C GLU A 167 -6.29 15.96 10.23
N TRP A 168 -6.05 15.22 11.32
CA TRP A 168 -6.32 13.78 11.36
C TRP A 168 -7.80 13.47 11.47
N GLU A 169 -8.55 14.24 12.25
CA GLU A 169 -10.00 14.09 12.45
C GLU A 169 -10.85 14.49 11.24
N TYR A 170 -10.28 15.26 10.30
CA TYR A 170 -10.95 15.63 9.05
C TYR A 170 -11.18 14.43 8.11
N TRP A 171 -10.33 13.40 8.20
CA TRP A 171 -10.36 12.21 7.35
C TRP A 171 -11.17 11.07 7.98
#